data_AF-A0AB33R6P1-F1
#
_entry.id   AF-A0AB33R6P1-F1
#
_cell.length_a   1.000
_cell.length_b   1.000
_cell.length_c   1.000
_cell.angle_alpha   90.00
_cell.angle_beta   90.00
_cell.angle_gamma   90.00
#
_symmetry.space_group_name_H-M   'P 1'
#
loop_
_entity.id
_entity.type
_entity.pdbx_description
1 polymer ?
#
loop_
_entity_poly.entity_id
_entity_poly.type
_entity_poly.pdbx_seq_one_letter_code
_entity_poly.pdbx_strand_id
1 'polypeptide(L)'
;MTKVTFYSKVGISAEEHDAFVTQHEQVNLLQSSNWAKVKDQWENERIGIYKGNQQVASLSLLIKPLPLGMTIIYIPRGPVMDYEDYDLVTFTMNTLKDYGKLKKALFIKCDPAILLKQYSLGQEGEEKSTALTAIENLKKAGAHWTGLTTAIADSIQPRFQANVYPEKDHHLTFPKHTRRLMKDAMQRGVRTYRATPSEIEQFSAVVSLTEKRKIFPYVIKLILKS
;
A
#
# COMPACT_ATOMS: atom_id res chain seq x y z
N MET A 1 15.85 23.18 26.18
CA MET A 1 15.17 22.47 25.08
C MET A 1 15.79 21.09 24.96
N THR A 2 15.08 20.04 25.40
CA THR A 2 15.54 18.66 25.32
C THR A 2 15.56 18.25 23.86
N LYS A 3 16.73 17.92 23.30
CA LYS A 3 16.89 17.56 21.89
C LYS A 3 16.11 16.25 21.66
N VAL A 4 15.01 16.31 20.92
CA VAL A 4 14.28 15.10 20.50
C VAL A 4 15.26 14.26 19.69
N THR A 5 15.59 13.07 20.20
CA THR A 5 16.57 12.18 19.57
C THR A 5 15.84 10.98 19.02
N PHE A 6 15.69 10.96 17.70
CA PHE A 6 15.23 9.77 16.98
C PHE A 6 16.41 8.83 16.73
N TYR A 7 16.15 7.52 16.69
CA TYR A 7 17.10 6.53 16.17
C TYR A 7 16.35 5.49 15.32
N SER A 8 17.09 4.84 14.42
CA SER A 8 16.56 3.77 13.57
C SER A 8 17.13 2.42 13.95
N LYS A 9 16.33 1.37 13.78
CA LYS A 9 16.73 -0.03 13.92
C LYS A 9 16.40 -0.74 12.62
N VAL A 10 17.44 -1.21 11.92
CA VAL A 10 17.29 -2.05 10.73
C VAL A 10 17.13 -3.51 11.17
N GLY A 11 16.31 -4.28 10.48
CA GLY A 11 16.07 -5.69 10.81
C GLY A 11 15.09 -5.90 11.96
N ILE A 12 14.09 -5.02 12.14
CA ILE A 12 13.02 -5.26 13.12
C ILE A 12 12.21 -6.51 12.77
N SER A 13 11.64 -7.17 13.79
CA SER A 13 10.90 -8.42 13.59
C SER A 13 9.56 -8.22 12.87
N ALA A 14 8.94 -9.30 12.41
CA ALA A 14 7.71 -9.21 11.59
C ALA A 14 6.56 -8.78 12.47
N GLU A 15 6.57 -9.33 13.67
CA GLU A 15 5.69 -9.05 14.78
C GLU A 15 5.85 -7.58 15.22
N GLU A 16 7.08 -7.09 15.36
CA GLU A 16 7.34 -5.68 15.72
C GLU A 16 6.80 -4.70 14.66
N HIS A 17 7.03 -5.01 13.37
CA HIS A 17 6.49 -4.22 12.27
C HIS A 17 4.94 -4.25 12.21
N ASP A 18 4.36 -5.45 12.21
CA ASP A 18 2.91 -5.62 12.07
C ASP A 18 2.16 -5.04 13.29
N ALA A 19 2.73 -5.16 14.50
CA ALA A 19 2.14 -4.57 15.70
C ALA A 19 2.02 -3.04 15.60
N PHE A 20 3.01 -2.37 15.01
CA PHE A 20 2.94 -0.93 14.73
C PHE A 20 1.93 -0.60 13.62
N VAL A 21 2.04 -1.27 12.47
CA VAL A 21 1.24 -0.94 11.28
C VAL A 21 -0.26 -1.19 11.49
N THR A 22 -0.63 -2.26 12.19
CA THR A 22 -2.04 -2.61 12.45
C THR A 22 -2.78 -1.63 13.35
N GLN A 23 -2.04 -0.84 14.15
CA GLN A 23 -2.60 0.16 15.06
C GLN A 23 -2.61 1.57 14.44
N HIS A 24 -1.95 1.77 13.30
CA HIS A 24 -1.86 3.09 12.67
C HIS A 24 -3.02 3.34 11.70
N GLU A 25 -3.45 4.59 11.58
CA GLU A 25 -4.51 5.00 10.63
C GLU A 25 -4.16 4.75 9.15
N GLN A 26 -2.87 4.57 8.84
CA GLN A 26 -2.36 4.33 7.49
C GLN A 26 -2.19 2.82 7.21
N VAL A 27 -2.79 1.96 8.04
CA VAL A 27 -2.74 0.49 7.88
C VAL A 27 -3.03 0.09 6.43
N ASN A 28 -2.16 -0.75 5.89
CA ASN A 28 -2.31 -1.23 4.52
C ASN A 28 -1.76 -2.66 4.38
N LEU A 29 -2.49 -3.50 3.65
CA LEU A 29 -2.07 -4.88 3.37
C LEU A 29 -0.67 -4.94 2.74
N LEU A 30 -0.32 -3.97 1.89
CA LEU A 30 0.97 -3.94 1.20
C LEU A 30 2.16 -3.65 2.12
N GLN A 31 1.90 -3.13 3.33
CA GLN A 31 2.94 -3.01 4.36
C GLN A 31 3.08 -4.28 5.19
N SER A 32 2.06 -5.13 5.30
CA SER A 32 2.12 -6.35 6.13
C SER A 32 3.37 -7.20 5.84
N SER A 33 3.97 -7.75 6.90
CA SER A 33 5.10 -8.66 6.80
C SER A 33 4.83 -9.89 5.90
N ASN A 34 3.58 -10.33 5.77
CA ASN A 34 3.22 -11.43 4.89
C ASN A 34 3.25 -11.04 3.40
N TRP A 35 3.10 -9.76 3.07
CA TRP A 35 3.18 -9.29 1.70
C TRP A 35 4.56 -9.50 1.08
N ALA A 36 5.61 -9.37 1.90
CA ALA A 36 6.99 -9.69 1.53
C ALA A 36 7.14 -11.12 0.96
N LYS A 37 6.39 -12.09 1.51
CA LYS A 37 6.42 -13.50 1.08
C LYS A 37 5.84 -13.72 -0.32
N VAL A 38 4.97 -12.81 -0.78
CA VAL A 38 4.39 -12.83 -2.14
C VAL A 38 5.39 -12.32 -3.19
N LYS A 39 6.44 -11.58 -2.76
CA LYS A 39 7.52 -11.04 -3.61
C LYS A 39 8.87 -11.65 -3.23
N ASP A 40 8.92 -12.97 -3.19
CA ASP A 40 10.12 -13.77 -2.86
C ASP A 40 11.37 -13.44 -3.71
N GLN A 41 11.20 -12.94 -4.92
CA GLN A 41 12.28 -12.51 -5.82
C GLN A 41 12.95 -11.20 -5.41
N TRP A 42 12.41 -10.50 -4.40
CA TRP A 42 12.96 -9.26 -3.88
C TRP A 42 13.47 -9.52 -2.46
N GLU A 43 14.62 -8.96 -2.13
CA GLU A 43 15.06 -8.92 -0.73
C GLU A 43 14.07 -8.07 0.07
N ASN A 44 13.81 -8.47 1.31
CA ASN A 44 12.87 -7.76 2.18
C ASN A 44 13.61 -7.30 3.42
N GLU A 45 13.44 -6.02 3.77
CA GLU A 45 13.99 -5.44 4.99
C GLU A 45 12.92 -4.65 5.73
N ARG A 46 13.00 -4.59 7.06
CA ARG A 46 12.16 -3.70 7.85
C ARG A 46 12.98 -2.77 8.71
N ILE A 47 12.57 -1.51 8.75
CA ILE A 47 13.20 -0.48 9.56
C ILE A 47 12.16 0.11 10.51
N GLY A 48 12.47 0.13 11.80
CA GLY A 48 11.72 0.87 12.80
C GLY A 48 12.42 2.17 13.15
N ILE A 49 11.66 3.23 13.40
CA ILE A 49 12.18 4.50 13.94
C ILE A 49 11.55 4.73 15.30
N TYR A 50 12.36 5.17 16.24
CA TYR A 50 11.98 5.28 17.64
C TYR A 50 12.29 6.67 18.18
N LYS A 51 11.42 7.14 19.08
CA LYS A 51 11.62 8.32 19.92
C LYS A 51 11.67 7.83 21.37
N GLY A 52 12.88 7.69 21.92
CA GLY A 52 13.07 6.96 23.18
C GLY A 52 12.70 5.48 23.04
N ASN A 53 11.78 4.99 23.87
CA ASN A 53 11.34 3.58 23.83
C ASN A 53 10.09 3.37 22.95
N GLN A 54 9.55 4.43 22.36
CA GLN A 54 8.34 4.34 21.54
C GLN A 54 8.72 4.26 20.07
N GLN A 55 8.21 3.24 19.36
CA GLN A 55 8.24 3.20 17.92
C GLN A 55 7.29 4.26 17.35
N VAL A 56 7.79 5.09 16.42
CA VAL A 56 7.07 6.23 15.82
C VAL A 56 6.99 6.12 14.30
N ALA A 57 7.77 5.24 13.67
CA ALA A 57 7.57 4.87 12.27
C ALA A 57 7.92 3.40 12.04
N SER A 58 7.36 2.85 10.96
CA SER A 58 7.76 1.56 10.43
C SER A 58 7.79 1.55 8.91
N LEU A 59 8.79 0.88 8.36
CA LEU A 59 9.05 0.82 6.93
C LEU A 59 9.24 -0.64 6.51
N SER A 60 8.41 -1.12 5.58
CA SER A 60 8.60 -2.40 4.88
C SER A 60 9.21 -2.15 3.50
N LEU A 61 10.48 -2.51 3.32
CA LEU A 61 11.27 -2.26 2.11
C LEU A 61 11.33 -3.52 1.24
N LEU A 62 10.99 -3.37 -0.03
CA LEU A 62 11.26 -4.34 -1.09
C LEU A 62 12.50 -3.89 -1.85
N ILE A 63 13.55 -4.70 -1.87
CA ILE A 63 14.84 -4.39 -2.50
C ILE A 63 15.02 -5.29 -3.72
N LYS A 64 15.02 -4.68 -4.91
CA LYS A 64 15.24 -5.38 -6.17
C LYS A 64 16.71 -5.26 -6.60
N PRO A 65 17.43 -6.38 -6.79
CA PRO A 65 18.76 -6.34 -7.39
C PRO A 65 18.68 -5.97 -8.87
N LEU A 66 19.69 -5.26 -9.35
CA LEU A 66 19.92 -4.89 -10.74
C LEU A 66 21.32 -5.33 -11.19
N PRO A 67 21.60 -5.36 -12.51
CA PRO A 67 22.96 -5.55 -13.01
C PRO A 67 23.96 -4.57 -12.38
N LEU A 68 25.23 -4.95 -12.38
CA LEU A 68 26.35 -4.17 -11.81
C LEU A 68 26.28 -3.97 -10.29
N GLY A 69 25.52 -4.80 -9.58
CA GLY A 69 25.43 -4.77 -8.11
C GLY A 69 24.69 -3.56 -7.55
N MET A 70 23.86 -2.90 -8.38
CA MET A 70 22.97 -1.83 -7.94
C MET A 70 21.61 -2.37 -7.53
N THR A 71 20.81 -1.54 -6.87
CA THR A 71 19.46 -1.92 -6.44
C THR A 71 18.42 -0.84 -6.74
N ILE A 72 17.14 -1.21 -6.64
CA ILE A 72 16.02 -0.28 -6.48
C ILE A 72 15.31 -0.67 -5.18
N ILE A 73 14.94 0.32 -4.38
CA ILE A 73 14.13 0.08 -3.17
C ILE A 73 12.72 0.62 -3.41
N TYR A 74 11.71 -0.18 -3.06
CA TYR A 74 10.31 0.20 -3.13
C TYR A 74 9.63 -0.02 -1.78
N ILE A 75 8.89 0.98 -1.31
CA ILE A 75 8.19 0.97 -0.02
C ILE A 75 6.69 1.16 -0.30
N PRO A 76 5.97 0.07 -0.63
CA PRO A 76 4.58 0.16 -1.08
C PRO A 76 3.65 0.64 0.04
N ARG A 77 2.94 1.75 -0.14
CA ARG A 77 2.03 2.35 0.85
C ARG A 77 2.67 2.78 2.16
N GLY A 78 4.00 2.78 2.24
CA GLY A 78 4.77 3.31 3.36
C GLY A 78 5.74 4.42 2.92
N PRO A 79 6.59 4.93 3.83
CA PRO A 79 6.66 4.64 5.28
C PRO A 79 5.33 4.82 6.03
N VAL A 80 5.11 4.07 7.09
CA VAL A 80 4.00 4.31 8.02
C VAL A 80 4.51 5.18 9.15
N MET A 81 4.02 6.41 9.24
CA MET A 81 4.44 7.41 10.24
C MET A 81 3.45 8.58 10.28
N ASP A 82 3.58 9.44 11.29
CA ASP A 82 2.97 10.76 11.26
C ASP A 82 3.74 11.68 10.28
N TYR A 83 3.07 12.08 9.20
CA TYR A 83 3.67 12.95 8.18
C TYR A 83 3.57 14.45 8.53
N GLU A 84 2.81 14.81 9.56
CA GLU A 84 2.73 16.19 10.05
C GLU A 84 3.91 16.52 10.97
N ASP A 85 4.51 15.52 11.63
CA ASP A 85 5.79 15.65 12.36
C ASP A 85 6.97 15.80 11.38
N TYR A 86 7.31 17.05 11.07
CA TYR A 86 8.40 17.38 10.14
C TYR A 86 9.76 16.81 10.57
N ASP A 87 10.05 16.74 11.87
CA ASP A 87 11.33 16.22 12.36
C ASP A 87 11.41 14.70 12.14
N LEU A 88 10.31 13.98 12.38
CA LEU A 88 10.20 12.55 12.08
C LEU A 88 10.31 12.28 10.58
N VAL A 89 9.61 13.06 9.74
CA VAL A 89 9.70 12.95 8.27
C VAL A 89 11.14 13.15 7.82
N THR A 90 11.81 14.21 8.30
CA THR A 90 13.19 14.52 7.94
C THR A 90 14.15 13.40 8.36
N PHE A 91 14.01 12.90 9.60
CA PHE A 91 14.82 11.80 10.09
C PHE A 91 14.61 10.50 9.28
N THR A 92 13.36 10.19 8.95
CA THR A 92 12.99 9.02 8.15
C THR A 92 13.58 9.09 6.74
N MET A 93 13.46 10.25 6.08
CA MET A 93 14.00 10.45 4.74
C MET A 93 15.54 10.38 4.72
N ASN A 94 16.22 10.90 5.75
CA ASN A 94 17.67 10.77 5.87
C ASN A 94 18.09 9.32 6.13
N THR A 95 17.39 8.60 7.01
CA THR A 95 17.60 7.16 7.26
C THR A 95 17.49 6.37 5.96
N LEU A 96 16.46 6.65 5.13
CA LEU A 96 16.29 6.00 3.83
C LEU A 96 17.43 6.34 2.86
N LYS A 97 17.85 7.61 2.78
CA LYS A 97 18.98 8.01 1.92
C LYS A 97 20.26 7.25 2.30
N ASP A 98 20.57 7.15 3.59
CA ASP A 98 21.78 6.47 4.04
C ASP A 98 21.69 4.95 3.85
N TYR A 99 20.54 4.36 4.13
CA TYR A 99 20.29 2.95 3.84
C TYR A 99 20.36 2.63 2.33
N GLY A 100 19.83 3.53 1.49
CA GLY A 100 19.91 3.44 0.04
C GLY A 100 21.35 3.43 -0.47
N LYS A 101 22.21 4.30 0.06
CA LYS A 101 23.65 4.30 -0.28
C LYS A 101 24.31 2.97 0.09
N LEU A 102 24.05 2.46 1.30
CA LEU A 102 24.57 1.17 1.76
C LEU A 102 24.17 0.02 0.81
N LYS A 103 22.93 0.05 0.31
CA LYS A 103 22.39 -0.94 -0.64
C LYS A 103 22.69 -0.62 -2.11
N LYS A 104 23.47 0.42 -2.42
CA LYS A 104 23.75 0.89 -3.79
C LYS A 104 22.48 1.10 -4.61
N ALA A 105 21.47 1.70 -3.98
CA ALA A 105 20.18 1.95 -4.60
C ALA A 105 20.26 3.12 -5.59
N LEU A 106 19.82 2.91 -6.83
CA LEU A 106 19.66 3.97 -7.83
C LEU A 106 18.61 5.00 -7.40
N PHE A 107 17.51 4.51 -6.85
CA PHE A 107 16.46 5.32 -6.28
C PHE A 107 15.66 4.52 -5.25
N ILE A 108 14.96 5.26 -4.40
CA ILE A 108 13.98 4.74 -3.46
C ILE A 108 12.62 5.31 -3.87
N LYS A 109 11.64 4.43 -4.09
CA LYS A 109 10.27 4.84 -4.42
C LYS A 109 9.34 4.53 -3.26
N CYS A 110 8.56 5.52 -2.86
CA CYS A 110 7.55 5.41 -1.82
C CYS A 110 6.23 5.96 -2.37
N ASP A 111 5.12 5.38 -1.93
CA ASP A 111 3.76 5.82 -2.28
C ASP A 111 2.85 5.74 -1.05
N PRO A 112 3.15 6.52 0.00
CA PRO A 112 2.49 6.39 1.30
C PRO A 112 0.98 6.60 1.23
N ALA A 113 0.25 5.98 2.16
CA ALA A 113 -1.20 6.04 2.25
C ALA A 113 -1.72 7.39 2.81
N ILE A 114 -1.32 8.50 2.19
CA ILE A 114 -1.79 9.85 2.52
C ILE A 114 -3.11 10.11 1.79
N LEU A 115 -4.18 10.35 2.56
CA LEU A 115 -5.51 10.59 2.02
C LEU A 115 -5.71 12.07 1.67
N LEU A 116 -5.57 12.42 0.39
CA LEU A 116 -5.71 13.81 -0.08
C LEU A 116 -7.16 14.29 -0.09
N LYS A 117 -8.07 13.50 -0.65
CA LYS A 117 -9.51 13.82 -0.80
C LYS A 117 -10.35 12.61 -0.48
N GLN A 118 -11.53 12.84 0.09
CA GLN A 118 -12.57 11.83 0.25
C GLN A 118 -13.93 12.49 0.01
N TYR A 119 -14.74 11.90 -0.86
CA TYR A 119 -16.05 12.43 -1.24
C TYR A 119 -16.95 11.30 -1.74
N SER A 120 -18.26 11.54 -1.68
CA SER A 120 -19.25 10.61 -2.22
C SER A 120 -19.31 10.70 -3.74
N LEU A 121 -19.78 9.63 -4.40
CA LEU A 121 -19.93 9.62 -5.86
C LEU A 121 -20.86 10.76 -6.31
N GLY A 122 -20.39 11.58 -7.26
CA GLY A 122 -21.14 12.73 -7.77
C GLY A 122 -21.01 14.01 -6.93
N GLN A 123 -20.18 14.00 -5.89
CA GLN A 123 -19.83 15.20 -5.11
C GLN A 123 -18.38 15.60 -5.39
N GLU A 124 -18.03 16.84 -5.07
CA GLU A 124 -16.64 17.28 -4.97
C GLU A 124 -16.15 17.16 -3.53
N GLY A 125 -14.87 16.84 -3.37
CA GLY A 125 -14.21 16.77 -2.08
C GLY A 125 -13.09 17.80 -1.96
N GLU A 126 -12.96 18.36 -0.77
CA GLU A 126 -11.87 19.28 -0.45
C GLU A 126 -10.57 18.52 -0.15
N GLU A 127 -9.46 19.22 -0.35
CA GLU A 127 -8.13 18.72 0.03
C GLU A 127 -7.96 18.78 1.54
N LYS A 128 -7.55 17.66 2.14
CA LYS A 128 -7.24 17.64 3.57
C LYS A 128 -5.97 18.45 3.82
N SER A 129 -6.06 19.43 4.72
CA SER A 129 -4.90 20.24 5.14
C SER A 129 -3.75 19.37 5.64
N THR A 130 -4.04 18.31 6.40
CA THR A 130 -3.06 17.33 6.90
C THR A 130 -2.29 16.66 5.76
N ALA A 131 -2.96 16.32 4.65
CA ALA A 131 -2.33 15.75 3.47
C ALA A 131 -1.45 16.76 2.72
N LEU A 132 -1.85 18.03 2.66
CA LEU A 132 -1.05 19.10 2.07
C LEU A 132 0.21 19.37 2.90
N THR A 133 0.09 19.43 4.22
CA THR A 133 1.22 19.51 5.16
C THR A 133 2.18 18.33 4.97
N ALA A 134 1.64 17.10 4.89
CA ALA A 134 2.43 15.90 4.65
C ALA A 134 3.26 15.98 3.35
N ILE A 135 2.64 16.43 2.24
CA ILE A 135 3.32 16.61 0.95
C ILE A 135 4.41 17.68 1.07
N GLU A 136 4.14 18.79 1.74
CA GLU A 136 5.11 19.86 1.94
C GLU A 136 6.30 19.39 2.77
N ASN A 137 6.05 18.70 3.88
CA ASN A 137 7.07 18.14 4.75
C ASN A 137 7.98 17.16 3.99
N LEU A 138 7.40 16.27 3.17
CA LEU A 138 8.16 15.36 2.32
C LEU A 138 9.06 16.11 1.33
N LYS A 139 8.53 17.14 0.67
CA LYS A 139 9.31 17.97 -0.27
C LYS A 139 10.45 18.70 0.44
N LYS A 140 10.18 19.30 1.61
CA LYS A 140 11.20 19.98 2.44
C LYS A 140 12.29 19.00 2.92
N ALA A 141 11.94 17.77 3.23
CA ALA A 141 12.88 16.69 3.56
C ALA A 141 13.66 16.13 2.33
N GLY A 142 13.39 16.65 1.13
CA GLY A 142 14.11 16.35 -0.10
C GLY A 142 13.51 15.20 -0.92
N ALA A 143 12.24 14.84 -0.72
CA ALA A 143 11.54 13.93 -1.62
C ALA A 143 11.20 14.62 -2.95
N HIS A 144 11.38 13.90 -4.06
CA HIS A 144 10.88 14.34 -5.36
C HIS A 144 9.41 13.92 -5.52
N TRP A 145 8.50 14.89 -5.55
CA TRP A 145 7.06 14.63 -5.72
C TRP A 145 6.67 14.61 -7.20
N THR A 146 6.08 13.51 -7.66
CA THR A 146 5.66 13.31 -9.05
C THR A 146 4.33 13.99 -9.41
N GLY A 147 3.72 14.76 -8.48
CA GLY A 147 2.48 15.50 -8.72
C GLY A 147 1.20 14.67 -8.59
N LEU A 148 0.08 15.22 -9.06
CA LEU A 148 -1.28 14.64 -9.03
C LEU A 148 -1.65 13.96 -10.35
N THR A 149 -0.94 12.90 -10.69
CA THR A 149 -1.26 12.02 -11.83
C THR A 149 -2.65 11.41 -11.73
N THR A 150 -3.34 11.29 -12.85
CA THR A 150 -4.73 10.82 -12.92
C THR A 150 -4.90 9.52 -13.70
N ALA A 151 -4.00 9.20 -14.64
CA ALA A 151 -4.09 7.95 -15.37
C ALA A 151 -3.59 6.79 -14.49
N ILE A 152 -4.27 5.65 -14.57
CA ILE A 152 -3.91 4.44 -13.80
C ILE A 152 -2.47 4.01 -14.11
N ALA A 153 -2.02 4.18 -15.35
CA ALA A 153 -0.68 3.79 -15.81
C ALA A 153 0.45 4.68 -15.26
N ASP A 154 0.13 5.86 -14.71
CA ASP A 154 1.15 6.82 -14.27
C ASP A 154 1.83 6.43 -12.95
N SER A 155 1.30 5.43 -12.24
CA SER A 155 1.77 5.05 -10.90
C SER A 155 1.70 3.53 -10.70
N ILE A 156 2.55 3.01 -9.81
CA ILE A 156 2.58 1.57 -9.50
C ILE A 156 1.29 1.18 -8.75
N GLN A 157 0.86 2.04 -7.81
CA GLN A 157 -0.36 1.84 -7.04
C GLN A 157 -1.46 2.79 -7.53
N PRO A 158 -2.70 2.30 -7.71
CA PRO A 158 -3.80 3.16 -8.08
C PRO A 158 -4.05 4.22 -7.01
N ARG A 159 -4.29 5.46 -7.47
CA ARG A 159 -4.47 6.63 -6.59
C ARG A 159 -5.92 6.87 -6.18
N PHE A 160 -6.86 6.43 -7.00
CA PHE A 160 -8.29 6.51 -6.73
C PHE A 160 -8.77 5.14 -6.26
N GLN A 161 -9.48 5.12 -5.13
CA GLN A 161 -10.05 3.91 -4.55
C GLN A 161 -11.54 4.14 -4.33
N ALA A 162 -12.37 3.21 -4.83
CA ALA A 162 -13.80 3.19 -4.53
C ALA A 162 -14.00 2.33 -3.28
N ASN A 163 -14.30 2.99 -2.16
CA ASN A 163 -14.45 2.32 -0.86
C ASN A 163 -15.92 2.25 -0.46
N VAL A 164 -16.30 1.12 0.14
CA VAL A 164 -17.61 0.93 0.78
C VAL A 164 -17.33 0.54 2.22
N TYR A 165 -17.87 1.31 3.16
CA TYR A 165 -17.78 0.99 4.58
C TYR A 165 -18.83 -0.07 4.90
N PRO A 166 -18.43 -1.23 5.44
CA PRO A 166 -19.36 -2.32 5.72
C PRO A 166 -20.23 -1.94 6.91
N GLU A 167 -21.46 -1.54 6.63
CA GLU A 167 -22.52 -1.40 7.63
C GLU A 167 -23.42 -2.65 7.62
N LYS A 168 -24.08 -2.89 8.76
CA LYS A 168 -25.11 -3.91 8.83
C LYS A 168 -26.19 -3.57 7.78
N ASP A 169 -26.57 -4.56 6.99
CA ASP A 169 -27.55 -4.40 5.91
C ASP A 169 -27.16 -3.39 4.81
N HIS A 170 -25.86 -3.13 4.59
CA HIS A 170 -25.38 -2.21 3.53
C HIS A 170 -25.95 -2.50 2.13
N HIS A 171 -26.30 -3.75 1.82
CA HIS A 171 -26.92 -4.13 0.55
C HIS A 171 -28.26 -3.41 0.29
N LEU A 172 -28.92 -2.90 1.34
CA LEU A 172 -30.12 -2.07 1.24
C LEU A 172 -29.82 -0.68 0.67
N THR A 173 -28.59 -0.17 0.83
CA THR A 173 -28.18 1.14 0.29
C THR A 173 -27.90 1.10 -1.20
N PHE A 174 -27.75 -0.09 -1.80
CA PHE A 174 -27.50 -0.24 -3.23
C PHE A 174 -28.69 0.24 -4.06
N PRO A 175 -28.48 0.76 -5.29
CA PRO A 175 -29.56 1.16 -6.17
C PRO A 175 -30.61 0.06 -6.39
N LYS A 176 -31.89 0.44 -6.56
CA LYS A 176 -33.00 -0.50 -6.76
C LYS A 176 -32.72 -1.53 -7.87
N HIS A 177 -32.08 -1.09 -8.95
CA HIS A 177 -31.67 -1.96 -10.05
C HIS A 177 -30.68 -3.05 -9.61
N THR A 178 -29.66 -2.69 -8.82
CA THR A 178 -28.67 -3.62 -8.27
C THR A 178 -29.32 -4.63 -7.34
N ARG A 179 -30.20 -4.18 -6.44
CA ARG A 179 -30.94 -5.09 -5.54
C ARG A 179 -31.82 -6.09 -6.31
N ARG A 180 -32.45 -5.65 -7.41
CA ARG A 180 -33.20 -6.53 -8.31
C ARG A 180 -32.28 -7.59 -8.93
N LEU A 181 -31.13 -7.20 -9.48
CA LEU A 181 -30.17 -8.15 -10.07
C LEU A 181 -29.66 -9.18 -9.06
N MET A 182 -29.41 -8.78 -7.81
CA MET A 182 -29.04 -9.70 -6.75
C MET A 182 -30.15 -10.73 -6.48
N LYS A 183 -31.41 -10.28 -6.43
CA LYS A 183 -32.57 -11.17 -6.28
C LYS A 183 -32.70 -12.14 -7.45
N ASP A 184 -32.58 -11.65 -8.68
CA ASP A 184 -32.66 -12.46 -9.89
C ASP A 184 -31.56 -13.55 -9.91
N ALA A 185 -30.33 -13.22 -9.49
CA ALA A 185 -29.24 -14.19 -9.39
C ALA A 185 -29.56 -15.32 -8.40
N MET A 186 -30.08 -14.98 -7.21
CA MET A 186 -30.51 -15.96 -6.21
C MET A 186 -31.65 -16.85 -6.75
N GLN A 187 -32.65 -16.25 -7.42
CA GLN A 187 -33.77 -16.98 -8.03
C GLN A 187 -33.33 -17.93 -9.15
N ARG A 188 -32.25 -17.58 -9.86
CA ARG A 188 -31.64 -18.44 -10.89
C ARG A 188 -30.71 -19.52 -10.32
N GLY A 189 -30.67 -19.69 -9.00
CA GLY A 189 -29.94 -20.76 -8.33
C GLY A 189 -28.44 -20.47 -8.12
N VAL A 190 -27.99 -19.23 -8.28
CA VAL A 190 -26.61 -18.86 -7.96
C VAL A 190 -26.37 -19.02 -6.47
N ARG A 191 -25.31 -19.75 -6.10
CA ARG A 191 -24.87 -19.96 -4.73
C ARG A 191 -23.50 -19.35 -4.53
N THR A 192 -23.26 -18.78 -3.35
CA THR A 192 -21.96 -18.27 -2.93
C THR A 192 -21.52 -18.96 -1.65
N TYR A 193 -20.22 -19.17 -1.51
CA TYR A 193 -19.60 -19.75 -0.32
C TYR A 193 -18.16 -19.28 -0.21
N ARG A 194 -17.54 -19.49 0.95
CA ARG A 194 -16.12 -19.22 1.16
C ARG A 194 -15.32 -20.45 0.73
N ALA A 195 -14.61 -20.32 -0.38
CA ALA A 195 -13.73 -21.38 -0.88
C ALA A 195 -12.49 -21.58 0.00
N THR A 196 -11.86 -22.73 -0.16
CA THR A 196 -10.61 -23.12 0.50
C THR A 196 -9.42 -23.04 -0.46
N PRO A 197 -8.17 -23.06 0.03
CA PRO A 197 -7.00 -23.10 -0.85
C PRO A 197 -6.99 -24.26 -1.86
N SER A 198 -7.69 -25.37 -1.57
CA SER A 198 -7.79 -26.51 -2.49
C SER A 198 -8.57 -26.21 -3.78
N GLU A 199 -9.35 -25.12 -3.79
CA GLU A 199 -10.21 -24.73 -4.91
C GLU A 199 -9.58 -23.61 -5.76
N ILE A 200 -8.31 -23.29 -5.53
CA ILE A 200 -7.60 -22.20 -6.21
C ILE A 200 -7.51 -22.41 -7.74
N GLU A 201 -7.45 -23.66 -8.19
CA GLU A 201 -7.44 -23.99 -9.62
C GLU A 201 -8.77 -23.63 -10.29
N GLN A 202 -9.90 -23.85 -9.61
CA GLN A 202 -11.22 -23.49 -10.13
C GLN A 202 -11.34 -21.97 -10.27
N PHE A 203 -10.84 -21.22 -9.28
CA PHE A 203 -10.76 -19.76 -9.37
C PHE A 203 -9.88 -19.31 -10.55
N SER A 204 -8.71 -19.92 -10.71
CA SER A 204 -7.79 -19.63 -11.82
C SER A 204 -8.44 -19.84 -13.19
N ALA A 205 -9.18 -20.94 -13.37
CA ALA A 205 -9.89 -21.21 -14.61
C ALA A 205 -10.90 -20.10 -14.97
N VAL A 206 -11.66 -19.60 -13.98
CA VAL A 206 -12.63 -18.50 -14.18
C VAL A 206 -11.93 -17.18 -14.55
N VAL A 207 -10.78 -16.90 -13.94
CA VAL A 207 -9.97 -15.73 -14.29
C VAL A 207 -9.47 -15.82 -15.73
N SER A 208 -8.94 -16.96 -16.15
CA SER A 208 -8.45 -17.16 -17.53
C SER A 208 -9.55 -17.01 -18.59
N LEU A 209 -10.78 -17.45 -18.31
CA LEU A 209 -11.92 -17.22 -19.20
C LEU A 209 -12.24 -15.72 -19.33
N THR A 210 -12.08 -14.95 -18.25
CA THR A 210 -12.31 -13.50 -18.24
C THR A 210 -11.25 -12.76 -19.03
N GLU A 211 -9.98 -13.16 -18.92
CA GLU A 211 -8.85 -12.60 -19.68
C GLU A 211 -9.06 -12.78 -21.19
N LYS A 212 -9.41 -13.99 -21.63
CA LYS A 212 -9.71 -14.30 -23.05
C LYS A 212 -10.85 -13.45 -23.61
N ARG A 213 -11.89 -13.20 -22.81
CA ARG A 213 -13.07 -12.43 -23.24
C ARG A 213 -12.78 -10.94 -23.41
N LYS A 214 -11.96 -10.34 -22.53
CA LYS A 214 -11.81 -8.88 -22.48
C LYS A 214 -10.65 -8.32 -23.30
N ILE A 215 -9.84 -9.13 -23.98
CA ILE A 215 -8.58 -8.72 -24.65
C ILE A 215 -7.79 -7.78 -23.73
N PHE A 216 -7.55 -8.18 -22.47
CA PHE A 216 -6.69 -7.42 -21.56
C PHE A 216 -5.22 -7.78 -21.84
N PRO A 217 -4.36 -6.86 -22.33
CA PRO A 217 -2.95 -7.14 -22.52
C PRO A 217 -2.11 -7.09 -21.21
N TYR A 218 -2.72 -6.85 -20.05
CA TYR A 218 -2.04 -6.73 -18.76
C TYR A 218 -2.48 -7.80 -17.75
N VAL A 219 -2.21 -9.05 -18.11
CA VAL A 219 -1.61 -10.09 -17.26
C VAL A 219 -1.73 -9.89 -15.73
N ILE A 220 -2.66 -10.60 -15.10
CA ILE A 220 -2.39 -11.20 -13.80
C ILE A 220 -1.37 -12.32 -14.07
N LYS A 221 -0.07 -12.03 -13.95
CA LYS A 221 0.96 -13.08 -14.00
C LYS A 221 0.87 -13.83 -12.68
N LEU A 222 -0.09 -14.75 -12.59
CA LEU A 222 -0.02 -15.88 -11.67
C LEU A 222 1.16 -16.73 -12.15
N ILE A 223 2.37 -16.35 -11.75
CA ILE A 223 3.53 -17.22 -11.85
C ILE A 223 3.34 -18.25 -10.73
N LEU A 224 2.60 -19.32 -11.03
CA LEU A 224 2.76 -20.58 -10.34
C LEU A 224 4.06 -21.18 -10.91
N LYS A 225 5.17 -21.05 -10.16
CA LYS A 225 6.36 -21.86 -10.44
C LYS A 225 6.10 -23.26 -9.87
N SER A 226 6.27 -24.27 -10.72
CA SER A 226 6.45 -25.68 -10.36
C SER A 226 7.60 -25.87 -9.39
#